data_AF-A0A929UKG5-F1
#
_entry.id   AF-A0A929UKG5-F1
#
_cell.length_a   1.000
_cell.length_b   1.000
_cell.length_c   1.000
_cell.angle_alpha   90.00
_cell.angle_beta   90.00
_cell.angle_gamma   90.00
#
_symmetry.space_group_name_H-M   'P 1'
#
loop_
_entity.id
_entity.type
_entity.pdbx_description
1 polymer ?
#
loop_
_entity_poly.entity_id
_entity_poly.type
_entity_poly.pdbx_seq_one_letter_code
_entity_poly.pdbx_strand_id
1 'polypeptide(L)'
;NFIDVAGIESPGLSSSPAIGTYVAQLVLSKLTAPEKTSFQSRRTGFLSPFSLSTEDRNALIREQPAYGNLICRCESVTEGEILDAIHRTPGARSLDGVKRRTRAGMGRCQAGFCSPKVMDILQRELQLEMEEVTKSGEGSPLVVGRTKQ
;
A
#
# COMPACT_ATOMS: atom_id res chain seq x y z
N ASN A 1 20.53 -23.54 -14.31
CA ASN A 1 19.95 -23.78 -12.97
C ASN A 1 18.68 -22.96 -12.81
N PHE A 2 17.53 -23.55 -13.14
CA PHE A 2 16.21 -22.92 -13.00
C PHE A 2 15.40 -23.73 -11.98
N ILE A 3 14.72 -23.06 -11.05
CA ILE A 3 13.80 -23.67 -10.10
C ILE A 3 12.45 -23.04 -10.38
N ASP A 4 11.48 -23.86 -10.75
CA ASP A 4 10.10 -23.44 -10.96
C ASP A 4 9.27 -23.83 -9.73
N VAL A 5 8.47 -22.89 -9.25
CA VAL A 5 7.60 -23.05 -8.07
C VAL A 5 6.18 -22.70 -8.50
N ALA A 6 5.60 -23.57 -9.33
CA ALA A 6 4.31 -23.40 -9.97
C ALA A 6 3.26 -24.41 -9.44
N GLY A 7 2.00 -24.21 -9.82
CA GLY A 7 0.90 -25.12 -9.43
C GLY A 7 0.46 -25.01 -7.97
N ILE A 8 0.85 -23.93 -7.27
CA ILE A 8 0.39 -23.67 -5.91
C ILE A 8 -1.02 -23.10 -5.95
N GLU A 9 -2.00 -23.95 -5.69
CA GLU A 9 -3.40 -23.56 -5.51
C GLU A 9 -3.67 -23.14 -4.05
N SER A 10 -4.94 -23.10 -3.63
CA SER A 10 -5.25 -22.99 -2.20
C SER A 10 -4.67 -24.20 -1.47
N PRO A 11 -3.80 -24.04 -0.43
CA PRO A 11 -3.65 -22.87 0.45
C PRO A 11 -2.30 -22.12 0.28
N GLY A 12 -2.00 -21.63 -0.92
CA GLY A 12 -0.71 -21.03 -1.29
C GLY A 12 -0.26 -19.82 -0.46
N LEU A 13 -1.18 -18.90 -0.15
CA LEU A 13 -0.84 -17.72 0.66
C LEU A 13 -0.39 -18.10 2.07
N SER A 14 -1.15 -18.96 2.74
CA SER A 14 -0.86 -19.43 4.11
C SER A 14 0.36 -20.35 4.17
N SER A 15 0.65 -21.11 3.10
CA SER A 15 1.82 -21.98 3.02
C SER A 15 3.07 -21.28 2.50
N SER A 16 2.97 -20.02 2.03
CA SER A 16 4.07 -19.28 1.44
C SER A 16 5.36 -19.22 2.28
N PRO A 17 5.33 -19.09 3.63
CA PRO A 17 6.57 -19.10 4.41
C PRO A 17 7.27 -20.48 4.40
N ALA A 18 6.49 -21.57 4.48
CA ALA A 18 7.04 -22.92 4.45
C ALA A 18 7.61 -23.27 3.06
N ILE A 19 6.92 -22.86 2.00
CA ILE A 19 7.39 -22.98 0.62
C ILE A 19 8.70 -22.20 0.45
N GLY A 20 8.79 -20.98 0.99
CA GLY A 20 10.02 -20.18 0.95
C GLY A 20 11.23 -20.88 1.57
N THR A 21 11.06 -21.47 2.77
CA THR A 21 12.12 -22.24 3.43
C THR A 21 12.53 -23.47 2.61
N TYR A 22 11.56 -24.20 2.06
CA TYR A 22 11.82 -25.36 1.22
C TYR A 22 12.59 -25.00 -0.04
N VAL A 23 12.19 -23.94 -0.74
CA VAL A 23 12.86 -23.45 -1.95
C VAL A 23 14.28 -22.96 -1.63
N ALA A 24 14.50 -22.31 -0.48
CA ALA A 24 15.84 -21.91 -0.06
C ALA A 24 16.78 -23.12 0.11
N GLN A 25 16.29 -24.22 0.69
CA GLN A 25 17.07 -25.47 0.79
C GLN A 25 17.39 -26.06 -0.58
N LEU A 26 16.42 -26.06 -1.52
CA LEU A 26 16.65 -26.49 -2.89
C LEU A 26 17.71 -25.65 -3.60
N VAL A 27 17.71 -24.32 -3.40
CA VAL A 27 18.73 -23.42 -3.94
C VAL A 27 20.11 -23.75 -3.37
N LEU A 28 20.22 -23.94 -2.05
CA LEU A 28 21.48 -24.26 -1.37
C LEU A 28 22.05 -25.63 -1.78
N SER A 29 21.20 -26.56 -2.21
CA SER A 29 21.66 -27.84 -2.77
C SER A 29 22.35 -27.71 -4.14
N LYS A 30 22.11 -26.59 -4.85
CA LYS A 30 22.64 -26.34 -6.20
C LYS A 30 23.68 -25.23 -6.25
N LEU A 31 23.67 -24.32 -5.27
CA LEU A 31 24.55 -23.17 -5.18
C LEU A 31 25.12 -23.06 -3.77
N THR A 32 26.44 -22.91 -3.67
CA THR A 32 27.08 -22.59 -2.41
C THR A 32 26.90 -21.10 -2.13
N ALA A 33 26.03 -20.77 -1.19
CA ALA A 33 25.81 -19.40 -0.73
C ALA A 33 25.89 -19.34 0.80
N PRO A 34 26.59 -18.35 1.38
CA PRO A 34 26.62 -18.17 2.83
C PRO A 34 25.27 -17.67 3.35
N GLU A 35 24.94 -18.04 4.59
CA GLU A 35 23.75 -17.54 5.26
C GLU A 35 23.87 -16.02 5.48
N LYS A 36 22.81 -15.28 5.12
CA LYS A 36 22.72 -13.84 5.39
C LYS A 36 22.18 -13.60 6.80
N THR A 37 23.08 -13.37 7.75
CA THR A 37 22.74 -13.10 9.16
C THR A 37 22.00 -11.78 9.38
N SER A 38 22.12 -10.83 8.44
CA SER A 38 21.47 -9.52 8.48
C SER A 38 20.10 -9.47 7.78
N PHE A 39 19.40 -10.60 7.68
CA PHE A 39 18.08 -10.65 7.05
C PHE A 39 17.02 -9.96 7.91
N GLN A 40 16.32 -8.99 7.32
CA GLN A 40 15.18 -8.33 7.96
C GLN A 40 13.91 -9.14 7.74
N SER A 41 13.55 -9.96 8.72
CA SER A 41 12.38 -10.86 8.67
C SER A 41 11.04 -10.18 9.01
N ARG A 42 11.08 -8.93 9.48
CA ARG A 42 9.89 -8.18 9.90
C ARG A 42 9.74 -6.92 9.08
N ARG A 43 8.50 -6.66 8.64
CA ARG A 43 8.09 -5.40 8.05
C ARG A 43 7.30 -4.60 9.08
N THR A 44 7.64 -3.33 9.25
CA THR A 44 6.81 -2.40 10.05
C THR A 44 5.43 -2.26 9.39
N GLY A 45 4.37 -2.51 10.17
CA GLY A 45 2.99 -2.35 9.72
C GLY A 45 2.62 -0.89 9.45
N PHE A 46 1.41 -0.67 8.93
CA PHE A 46 0.79 0.65 8.87
C PHE A 46 0.22 1.00 10.25
N LEU A 47 0.42 2.24 10.69
CA LEU A 47 -0.22 2.75 11.89
C LEU A 47 -1.70 2.96 11.59
N SER A 48 -2.58 2.38 12.40
CA SER A 48 -4.02 2.69 12.36
C SER A 48 -4.34 3.69 13.48
N PRO A 49 -4.65 4.96 13.18
CA PRO A 49 -4.96 5.96 14.21
C PRO A 49 -6.14 5.57 15.10
N PHE A 50 -7.04 4.71 14.61
CA PHE A 50 -8.21 4.22 15.33
C PHE A 50 -7.89 3.11 16.34
N SER A 51 -6.68 2.55 16.29
CA SER A 51 -6.18 1.59 17.29
C SER A 51 -5.48 2.27 18.48
N LEU A 52 -5.19 3.57 18.37
CA LEU A 52 -4.55 4.36 19.41
C LEU A 52 -5.54 4.80 20.50
N SER A 53 -5.01 5.07 21.69
CA SER A 53 -5.77 5.80 22.73
C SER A 53 -6.14 7.21 22.24
N THR A 54 -7.11 7.84 22.89
CA THR A 54 -7.53 9.20 22.51
C THR A 54 -6.37 10.19 22.70
N GLU A 55 -5.62 10.03 23.79
CA GLU A 55 -4.45 10.83 24.15
C GLU A 55 -3.35 10.70 23.10
N ASP A 56 -2.98 9.47 22.72
CA ASP A 56 -1.93 9.19 21.73
C ASP A 56 -2.35 9.66 20.34
N ARG A 57 -3.61 9.45 19.96
CA ARG A 57 -4.14 9.96 18.69
C ARG A 57 -4.10 11.48 18.63
N ASN A 58 -4.48 12.15 19.72
CA ASN A 58 -4.41 13.61 19.79
C ASN A 58 -2.95 14.11 19.75
N ALA A 59 -2.02 13.38 20.37
CA ALA A 59 -0.59 13.68 20.26
C ALA A 59 -0.08 13.53 18.83
N LEU A 60 -0.42 12.42 18.16
CA LEU A 60 -0.09 12.18 16.75
C LEU A 60 -0.64 13.29 15.85
N ILE A 61 -1.89 13.73 16.05
CA ILE A 61 -2.48 14.82 15.26
C ILE A 61 -1.76 16.16 15.50
N ARG A 62 -1.32 16.43 16.72
CA ARG A 62 -0.53 17.65 17.02
C ARG A 62 0.83 17.63 16.32
N GLU A 63 1.49 16.49 16.29
CA GLU A 63 2.79 16.33 15.62
C GLU A 63 2.64 16.29 14.09
N GLN A 64 1.62 15.57 13.61
CA GLN A 64 1.37 15.30 12.20
C GLN A 64 -0.10 15.58 11.87
N PRO A 65 -0.46 16.85 11.56
CA PRO A 65 -1.84 17.26 11.33
C PRO A 65 -2.60 16.48 10.25
N ALA A 66 -1.89 15.89 9.29
CA ALA A 66 -2.48 15.03 8.25
C ALA A 66 -3.23 13.80 8.82
N TYR A 67 -2.82 13.29 10.00
CA TYR A 67 -3.54 12.22 10.69
C TYR A 67 -4.86 12.69 11.33
N GLY A 68 -5.12 13.99 11.36
CA GLY A 68 -6.42 14.57 11.78
C GLY A 68 -7.38 14.77 10.62
N ASN A 69 -6.91 14.73 9.37
CA ASN A 69 -7.73 14.97 8.19
C ASN A 69 -8.35 13.67 7.66
N LEU A 70 -9.65 13.48 7.81
CA LEU A 70 -10.35 12.26 7.40
C LEU A 70 -10.68 12.27 5.90
N ILE A 71 -10.06 11.38 5.12
CA ILE A 71 -10.25 11.27 3.67
C ILE A 71 -11.31 10.23 3.32
N CYS A 72 -11.26 9.03 3.90
CA CYS A 72 -12.28 8.00 3.70
C CYS A 72 -13.08 7.79 4.98
N ARG A 73 -14.31 8.30 5.02
CA ARG A 73 -15.19 8.13 6.19
C ARG A 73 -15.64 6.68 6.41
N CYS A 74 -15.81 5.90 5.35
CA CYS A 74 -16.32 4.52 5.49
C CYS A 74 -15.32 3.58 6.16
N GLU A 75 -14.03 3.72 5.84
CA GLU A 75 -12.96 2.89 6.39
C GLU A 75 -12.13 3.65 7.44
N SER A 76 -12.57 4.86 7.80
CA SER A 76 -11.89 5.72 8.76
C SER A 76 -10.41 5.97 8.39
N VAL A 77 -10.13 6.30 7.13
CA VAL A 77 -8.75 6.53 6.65
C VAL A 77 -8.44 8.01 6.59
N THR A 78 -7.31 8.38 7.19
CA THR A 78 -6.78 9.75 7.26
C THR A 78 -5.86 10.09 6.09
N GLU A 79 -5.59 11.37 5.86
CA GLU A 79 -4.59 11.82 4.89
C GLU A 79 -3.21 11.29 5.27
N GLY A 80 -2.87 11.31 6.56
CA GLY A 80 -1.60 10.79 7.09
C GLY A 80 -1.34 9.32 6.70
N GLU A 81 -2.36 8.46 6.80
CA GLU A 81 -2.24 7.06 6.36
C GLU A 81 -2.02 6.92 4.84
N ILE A 82 -2.62 7.81 4.03
CA ILE A 82 -2.43 7.82 2.57
C ILE A 82 -1.02 8.31 2.23
N LEU A 83 -0.52 9.35 2.90
CA LEU A 83 0.85 9.83 2.74
C LEU A 83 1.86 8.74 3.11
N ASP A 84 1.67 8.09 4.26
CA ASP A 84 2.50 6.95 4.68
C ASP A 84 2.49 5.83 3.63
N ALA A 85 1.34 5.51 3.05
CA ALA A 85 1.24 4.55 1.95
C ALA A 85 2.00 4.97 0.68
N ILE A 86 2.06 6.27 0.38
CA ILE A 86 2.76 6.81 -0.80
C ILE A 86 4.28 6.87 -0.58
N HIS A 87 4.74 7.31 0.59
CA HIS A 87 6.17 7.56 0.84
C HIS A 87 6.96 6.32 1.27
N ARG A 88 6.31 5.23 1.69
CA ARG A 88 6.98 3.95 2.01
C ARG A 88 7.60 3.26 0.79
N THR A 89 8.42 2.24 1.05
CA THR A 89 9.01 1.37 0.01
C THR A 89 8.38 -0.03 0.05
N PRO A 90 7.78 -0.54 -1.04
CA PRO A 90 7.41 0.18 -2.27
C PRO A 90 6.15 1.05 -2.05
N GLY A 91 6.19 2.27 -2.58
CA GLY A 91 5.16 3.28 -2.35
C GLY A 91 3.92 3.09 -3.22
N ALA A 92 2.78 3.59 -2.77
CA ALA A 92 1.57 3.66 -3.58
C ALA A 92 1.76 4.66 -4.73
N ARG A 93 1.38 4.26 -5.95
CA ARG A 93 1.49 5.08 -7.17
C ARG A 93 0.19 5.15 -7.99
N SER A 94 -0.90 4.65 -7.42
CA SER A 94 -2.22 4.58 -8.07
C SER A 94 -3.33 4.49 -7.03
N LEU A 95 -4.58 4.73 -7.43
CA LEU A 95 -5.75 4.59 -6.53
C LEU A 95 -5.81 3.19 -5.89
N ASP A 96 -5.68 2.13 -6.70
CA ASP A 96 -5.70 0.76 -6.19
C ASP A 96 -4.43 0.45 -5.37
N GLY A 97 -3.32 1.15 -5.62
CA GLY A 97 -2.11 1.11 -4.79
C GLY A 97 -2.36 1.64 -3.37
N VAL A 98 -3.07 2.76 -3.25
CA VAL A 98 -3.50 3.33 -1.95
C VAL A 98 -4.55 2.42 -1.31
N LYS A 99 -5.58 2.02 -2.06
CA LYS A 99 -6.67 1.14 -1.61
C LYS A 99 -6.16 -0.15 -0.96
N ARG A 100 -5.22 -0.86 -1.58
CA ARG A 100 -4.67 -2.12 -1.04
C ARG A 100 -3.85 -1.93 0.24
N ARG A 101 -3.34 -0.72 0.51
CA ARG A 101 -2.50 -0.42 1.67
C ARG A 101 -3.30 0.15 2.85
N THR A 102 -4.26 1.03 2.57
CA THR A 102 -5.00 1.78 3.59
C THR A 102 -6.47 1.40 3.69
N ARG A 103 -7.00 0.68 2.70
CA ARG A 103 -8.43 0.40 2.49
C ARG A 103 -9.26 1.61 2.05
N ALA A 104 -8.67 2.78 1.80
CA ALA A 104 -9.41 3.92 1.27
C ALA A 104 -10.19 3.53 -0.01
N GLY A 105 -11.51 3.67 0.03
CA GLY A 105 -12.39 3.28 -1.06
C GLY A 105 -12.91 1.84 -1.03
N MET A 106 -12.63 1.05 0.01
CA MET A 106 -13.15 -0.31 0.19
C MET A 106 -14.43 -0.40 1.02
N GLY A 107 -14.85 0.70 1.66
CA GLY A 107 -16.04 0.72 2.49
C GLY A 107 -17.34 0.89 1.70
N ARG A 108 -18.45 1.11 2.40
CA ARG A 108 -19.82 1.14 1.81
C ARG A 108 -19.96 1.98 0.53
N CYS A 109 -19.26 3.10 0.41
CA CYS A 109 -19.37 3.98 -0.76
C CYS A 109 -18.54 3.55 -1.98
N GLN A 110 -17.73 2.49 -1.87
CA GLN A 110 -16.89 1.94 -2.96
C GLN A 110 -16.10 3.03 -3.72
N ALA A 111 -15.43 3.90 -2.96
CA ALA A 111 -14.62 5.03 -3.45
C ALA A 111 -15.39 6.19 -4.10
N GLY A 112 -16.72 6.19 -4.11
CA GLY A 112 -17.52 7.24 -4.74
C GLY A 112 -17.28 8.66 -4.21
N PHE A 113 -16.79 8.81 -2.98
CA PHE A 113 -16.52 10.13 -2.37
C PHE A 113 -15.04 10.42 -2.13
N CYS A 114 -14.24 9.43 -1.77
CA CYS A 114 -12.84 9.65 -1.42
C CYS A 114 -11.90 9.58 -2.64
N SER A 115 -12.33 9.03 -3.79
CA SER A 115 -11.44 8.90 -4.95
C SER A 115 -10.90 10.23 -5.47
N PRO A 116 -11.66 11.33 -5.63
CA PRO A 116 -11.10 12.60 -6.10
C PRO A 116 -10.04 13.13 -5.12
N LYS A 117 -10.32 13.07 -3.81
CA LYS A 117 -9.37 13.50 -2.78
C LYS A 117 -8.07 12.69 -2.79
N VAL A 118 -8.17 11.36 -2.99
CA VAL A 118 -6.98 10.50 -3.08
C VAL A 118 -6.21 10.81 -4.37
N MET A 119 -6.89 11.13 -5.47
CA MET A 119 -6.26 11.55 -6.71
C MET A 119 -5.51 12.87 -6.52
N ASP A 120 -6.10 13.87 -5.85
CA ASP A 120 -5.44 15.14 -5.52
C ASP A 120 -4.16 14.92 -4.68
N ILE A 121 -4.23 14.02 -3.69
CA ILE A 121 -3.06 13.66 -2.87
C ILE A 121 -1.99 12.98 -3.73
N LEU A 122 -2.36 12.00 -4.56
CA LEU A 122 -1.40 11.32 -5.45
C LEU A 122 -0.76 12.31 -6.42
N GLN A 123 -1.54 13.20 -7.02
CA GLN A 123 -1.08 14.25 -7.92
C GLN A 123 -0.01 15.12 -7.22
N ARG A 124 -0.34 15.64 -6.04
CA ARG A 124 0.54 16.50 -5.23
C ARG A 124 1.83 15.79 -4.82
N GLU A 125 1.71 14.58 -4.27
CA GLU A 125 2.85 13.86 -3.67
C GLU A 125 3.77 13.22 -4.72
N LEU A 126 3.26 12.91 -5.90
CA LEU A 126 4.03 12.30 -6.98
C LEU A 126 4.42 13.28 -8.08
N GLN A 127 4.01 14.55 -7.96
CA GLN A 127 4.28 15.61 -8.94
C GLN A 127 3.81 15.23 -10.35
N LEU A 128 2.58 14.71 -10.42
CA LEU A 128 1.94 14.27 -11.66
C LEU A 128 0.93 15.32 -12.12
N GLU A 129 0.58 15.30 -13.39
CA GLU A 129 -0.67 15.90 -13.86
C GLU A 129 -1.86 14.99 -13.47
N MET A 130 -3.07 15.56 -13.36
CA MET A 130 -4.24 14.79 -12.93
C MET A 130 -4.57 13.64 -13.89
N GLU A 131 -4.32 13.85 -15.18
CA GLU A 131 -4.45 12.87 -16.26
C GLU A 131 -3.48 11.69 -16.15
N GLU A 132 -2.37 11.87 -15.44
CA GLU A 132 -1.39 10.80 -15.19
C GLU A 132 -1.74 9.98 -13.95
N VAL A 133 -2.72 10.40 -13.14
CA VAL A 133 -3.20 9.62 -12.00
C VAL A 133 -4.01 8.42 -12.51
N THR A 134 -3.51 7.22 -12.20
CA THR A 134 -4.10 5.97 -12.67
C THR A 134 -4.89 5.21 -11.61
N LYS A 135 -5.83 4.39 -12.06
CA LYS A 135 -6.57 3.45 -11.22
C LYS A 135 -5.63 2.35 -10.69
N SER A 136 -4.90 1.68 -11.57
CA SER A 136 -4.14 0.47 -11.26
C SER A 136 -2.79 0.37 -11.96
N GLY A 137 -2.20 1.51 -12.37
CA GLY A 137 -0.95 1.57 -13.12
C GLY A 137 -1.16 1.94 -14.59
N GLU A 138 -0.15 1.71 -15.41
CA GLU A 138 -0.15 2.04 -16.83
C GLU A 138 -1.39 1.52 -17.57
N GLY A 139 -1.92 2.31 -18.50
CA GLY A 139 -3.11 1.96 -19.29
C GLY A 139 -4.45 2.08 -18.53
N SER A 140 -4.46 2.68 -17.33
CA SER A 140 -5.69 2.87 -16.55
C SER A 140 -5.94 4.31 -16.08
N PRO A 141 -5.92 5.31 -16.97
CA PRO A 141 -6.22 6.70 -16.61
C PRO A 141 -7.66 6.82 -16.10
N LEU A 142 -7.87 7.70 -15.12
CA LEU A 142 -9.20 7.97 -14.54
C LEU A 142 -9.88 9.17 -15.19
N VAL A 143 -9.08 10.15 -15.61
CA VAL A 143 -9.52 11.35 -16.32
C VAL A 143 -8.71 11.48 -17.60
N VAL A 144 -9.34 12.01 -18.64
CA VAL A 144 -8.75 12.12 -20.00
C VAL A 144 -8.49 13.57 -20.41
N GLY A 145 -8.78 14.53 -19.54
CA GLY A 145 -8.57 15.95 -19.77
C GLY A 145 -9.55 16.85 -19.01
N ARG A 146 -9.33 18.16 -19.10
CA ARG A 146 -10.17 19.19 -18.49
C ARG A 146 -11.43 19.44 -19.30
N THR A 147 -12.59 19.47 -18.64
CA THR A 147 -13.89 19.72 -19.29
C THR A 147 -14.17 21.20 -19.54
N LYS A 148 -13.53 22.12 -18.81
CA LYS A 148 -13.60 23.57 -19.01
C LYS A 148 -12.23 24.19 -18.76
N GLN A 149 -11.85 25.13 -19.63
CA GLN A 149 -10.69 26.01 -19.47
C GLN A 149 -11.12 27.32 -18.81
#